data_AF-A0A9X7UBJ8-F1
#
_entry.id   AF-A0A9X7UBJ8-F1
#
_cell.length_a   1.000
_cell.length_b   1.000
_cell.length_c   1.000
_cell.angle_alpha   90.00
_cell.angle_beta   90.00
_cell.angle_gamma   90.00
#
_symmetry.space_group_name_H-M   'P 1'
#
loop_
_entity.id
_entity.type
_entity.pdbx_description
1 polymer ?
#
loop_
_entity_poly.entity_id
_entity_poly.type
_entity_poly.pdbx_seq_one_letter_code
_entity_poly.pdbx_strand_id
1 'polypeptide(L)'
;MIARLGWALADIAGMILGALLERLVETLRWLLARPSRMLIAGLILIGLIQHVALHRANDLAASRMDQAAVWHGKFRDQKAEMLKLVDLVRAARIEAARRDQANIARVQREWDANLSEVKHGYTADLADARAALAEWMRQGGGARPAGAAGRVADACLSPVPALSTGALRPGHTATLDGEQAEAVTVNTVRLEHLIDAWGRAASIDPNAQP
;
A
#
# COMPACT_ATOMS: atom_id res chain seq x y z
N MET A 1 -46.54 10.60 66.06
CA MET A 1 -45.63 9.70 66.81
C MET A 1 -44.16 9.90 66.42
N ILE A 2 -43.84 10.00 65.12
CA ILE A 2 -42.46 10.19 64.62
C ILE A 2 -41.80 11.50 65.12
N ALA A 3 -42.53 12.62 65.19
CA ALA A 3 -41.99 13.89 65.68
C ALA A 3 -41.53 13.85 67.16
N ARG A 4 -42.11 13.00 68.01
CA ARG A 4 -41.80 12.93 69.44
C ARG A 4 -40.51 12.13 69.73
N LEU A 5 -40.16 11.19 68.85
CA LEU A 5 -38.90 10.44 68.90
C LEU A 5 -37.70 11.28 68.47
N GLY A 6 -37.89 12.25 67.55
CA GLY A 6 -36.83 13.15 67.11
C GLY A 6 -36.30 14.08 68.21
N TRP A 7 -37.19 14.61 69.07
CA TRP A 7 -36.79 15.49 70.18
C TRP A 7 -36.02 14.75 71.28
N ALA A 8 -36.41 13.52 71.62
CA ALA A 8 -35.71 12.71 72.62
C ALA A 8 -34.29 12.31 72.18
N LEU A 9 -34.08 12.05 70.88
CA LEU A 9 -32.75 11.77 70.33
C LEU A 9 -31.84 13.00 70.30
N ALA A 10 -32.40 14.19 70.07
CA ALA A 10 -31.66 15.45 70.11
C ALA A 10 -31.17 15.79 71.54
N ASP A 11 -32.01 15.55 72.55
CA ASP A 11 -31.62 15.74 73.96
C ASP A 11 -30.52 14.77 74.39
N ILE A 12 -30.61 13.49 74.00
CA ILE A 12 -29.58 12.48 74.30
C ILE A 12 -28.25 12.83 73.59
N ALA A 13 -28.30 13.23 72.32
CA ALA A 13 -27.11 13.67 71.59
C ALA A 13 -26.48 14.92 72.22
N GLY A 14 -27.30 15.87 72.70
CA GLY A 14 -26.85 17.06 73.41
C GLY A 14 -26.16 16.74 74.73
N MET A 15 -26.72 15.83 75.53
CA MET A 15 -26.10 15.38 76.79
C MET A 15 -24.77 14.65 76.58
N ILE A 16 -24.70 13.77 75.56
CA ILE A 16 -23.46 13.05 75.22
C ILE A 16 -22.39 14.03 74.74
N LEU A 17 -22.75 15.00 73.90
CA LEU A 17 -21.83 16.03 73.42
C LEU A 17 -21.31 16.92 74.56
N GLY A 18 -22.19 17.30 75.50
CA GLY A 18 -21.83 18.07 76.69
C GLY A 18 -20.82 17.33 77.59
N ALA A 19 -21.10 16.07 77.90
CA ALA A 19 -20.19 15.24 78.71
C ALA A 19 -18.83 15.00 78.03
N LEU A 20 -18.81 14.86 76.70
CA LEU A 20 -17.56 14.77 75.92
C LEU A 20 -16.74 16.05 75.99
N LEU A 21 -17.39 17.22 75.87
CA LEU A 21 -16.74 18.52 75.95
C LEU A 21 -16.16 18.80 77.33
N GLU A 22 -16.90 18.51 78.40
CA GLU A 22 -16.39 18.64 79.78
C GLU A 22 -15.14 17.79 79.99
N ARG A 23 -15.18 16.54 79.52
CA ARG A 23 -14.04 15.61 79.63
C ARG A 23 -12.86 16.05 78.78
N LEU A 24 -13.09 16.64 77.61
CA LEU A 24 -12.07 17.29 76.76
C LEU A 24 -11.42 18.47 77.49
N VAL A 25 -12.21 19.34 78.12
CA VAL A 25 -11.69 20.51 78.86
C VAL A 25 -10.85 20.06 80.06
N GLU A 26 -11.28 19.04 80.80
CA GLU A 26 -10.55 18.51 81.95
C GLU A 26 -9.24 17.84 81.54
N THR A 27 -9.26 17.04 80.47
CA THR A 27 -8.04 16.44 79.90
C THR A 27 -7.06 17.50 79.39
N LEU A 28 -7.54 18.56 78.73
CA LEU A 28 -6.73 19.71 78.32
C LEU A 28 -6.08 20.41 79.51
N ARG A 29 -6.84 20.68 80.58
CA ARG A 29 -6.30 21.29 81.81
C ARG A 29 -5.23 20.41 82.46
N TRP A 30 -5.46 19.10 82.54
CA TRP A 30 -4.49 18.14 83.06
C TRP A 30 -3.19 18.09 82.22
N LEU A 31 -3.32 18.21 80.90
CA LEU A 31 -2.21 18.22 79.96
C LEU A 31 -1.38 19.51 80.05
N LEU A 32 -2.06 20.66 80.19
CA LEU A 32 -1.44 21.99 80.34
C LEU A 32 -0.77 22.18 81.70
N ALA A 33 -1.19 21.45 82.74
CA ALA A 33 -0.63 21.58 84.08
C ALA A 33 0.86 21.18 84.20
N ARG A 34 1.41 20.42 83.23
CA ARG A 34 2.85 20.06 83.21
C ARG A 34 3.40 20.00 81.78
N PRO A 35 4.44 20.77 81.43
CA PRO A 35 4.98 20.83 80.06
C PRO A 35 5.56 19.49 79.57
N SER A 36 6.06 18.64 80.48
CA SER A 36 6.55 17.31 80.13
C SER A 36 5.46 16.38 79.55
N ARG A 37 4.19 16.55 79.95
CA ARG A 37 3.07 15.75 79.43
C ARG A 37 2.74 16.12 77.99
N MET A 38 2.85 17.40 77.62
CA MET A 38 2.67 17.84 76.24
C MET A 38 3.76 17.30 75.31
N LEU A 39 5.02 17.28 75.77
CA LEU A 39 6.11 16.67 75.01
C LEU A 39 5.87 15.18 74.75
N ILE A 40 5.49 14.43 75.79
CA ILE A 40 5.18 12.99 75.65
C ILE A 40 4.00 12.79 74.69
N ALA A 41 2.92 13.56 74.84
CA ALA A 41 1.76 13.49 73.94
C ALA A 41 2.12 13.84 72.48
N GLY A 42 2.97 14.85 72.27
CA GLY A 42 3.46 15.23 70.95
C GLY A 42 4.31 14.14 70.30
N LEU A 43 5.21 13.49 71.05
CA LEU A 43 6.00 12.37 70.56
C LEU A 43 5.13 11.16 70.20
N ILE A 44 4.12 10.84 71.03
CA ILE A 44 3.14 9.78 70.72
C ILE A 44 2.39 10.11 69.43
N LEU A 45 1.95 11.37 69.25
CA LEU A 45 1.25 11.80 68.05
C LEU A 45 2.13 11.68 66.80
N ILE A 46 3.39 12.11 66.88
CA ILE A 46 4.35 11.96 65.78
C ILE A 46 4.58 10.48 65.46
N GLY A 47 4.76 9.63 66.47
CA GLY A 47 4.90 8.18 66.30
C GLY A 47 3.68 7.55 65.63
N LEU A 48 2.47 7.96 66.02
CA LEU A 48 1.23 7.50 65.40
C LEU A 48 1.12 7.94 63.93
N ILE A 49 1.43 9.20 63.64
CA ILE A 49 1.42 9.74 62.27
C ILE A 49 2.44 8.98 61.40
N GLN A 50 3.65 8.77 61.90
CA GLN A 50 4.68 8.01 61.19
C GLN A 50 4.26 6.56 60.95
N HIS A 51 3.65 5.91 61.95
CA HIS A 51 3.17 4.55 61.83
C HIS A 51 2.08 4.41 60.75
N VAL A 52 1.10 5.32 60.74
CA VAL A 52 0.05 5.37 59.71
C VAL A 52 0.63 5.69 58.33
N ALA A 53 1.58 6.63 58.24
CA ALA A 53 2.23 6.99 56.98
C ALA A 53 3.01 5.80 56.40
N LEU A 54 3.74 5.06 57.24
CA LEU A 54 4.48 3.87 56.83
C LEU A 54 3.55 2.76 56.33
N HIS A 55 2.44 2.51 57.03
CA HIS A 55 1.43 1.52 56.60
C HIS A 55 0.83 1.91 55.24
N ARG A 56 0.41 3.17 55.08
CA ARG A 56 -0.13 3.67 53.80
C ARG A 56 0.90 3.58 52.67
N ALA A 57 2.18 3.85 52.94
CA ALA A 57 3.24 3.74 51.95
C ALA A 57 3.46 2.29 51.53
N ASN A 58 3.43 1.35 52.48
CA ASN A 58 3.54 -0.09 52.19
C ASN A 58 2.34 -0.60 51.39
N ASP A 59 1.12 -0.20 51.74
CA ASP A 59 -0.09 -0.57 50.99
C ASP A 59 -0.06 -0.02 49.57
N LEU A 60 0.41 1.23 49.41
CA LEU A 60 0.59 1.83 48.09
C LEU A 60 1.65 1.04 47.30
N ALA A 61 2.80 0.72 47.90
CA ALA A 61 3.85 -0.06 47.24
C ALA A 61 3.34 -1.43 46.81
N ALA A 62 2.62 -2.16 47.67
CA ALA A 62 2.00 -3.44 47.34
C ALA A 62 1.02 -3.30 46.17
N SER A 63 0.12 -2.31 46.22
CA SER A 63 -0.83 -2.08 45.13
C SER A 63 -0.15 -1.76 43.79
N ARG A 64 0.99 -1.06 43.81
CA ARG A 64 1.78 -0.73 42.63
C ARG A 64 2.50 -1.97 42.07
N MET A 65 2.99 -2.85 42.95
CA MET A 65 3.57 -4.13 42.53
C MET A 65 2.54 -5.04 41.88
N ASP A 66 1.33 -5.13 42.45
CA ASP A 66 0.23 -5.91 41.87
C ASP A 66 -0.19 -5.36 40.51
N GLN A 67 -0.33 -4.03 40.39
CA GLN A 67 -0.59 -3.37 39.11
C GLN A 67 0.51 -3.69 38.10
N ALA A 68 1.78 -3.55 38.48
CA ALA A 68 2.90 -3.85 37.58
C ALA A 68 2.89 -5.31 37.11
N ALA A 69 2.57 -6.27 37.98
CA ALA A 69 2.45 -7.68 37.63
C ALA A 69 1.32 -7.93 36.62
N VAL A 70 0.15 -7.33 36.84
CA VAL A 70 -1.00 -7.42 35.91
C VAL A 70 -0.66 -6.81 34.55
N TRP A 71 -0.04 -5.63 34.54
CA TRP A 71 0.40 -4.97 33.30
C TRP A 71 1.42 -5.82 32.54
N HIS A 72 2.38 -6.40 33.26
CA HIS A 72 3.38 -7.27 32.65
C HIS A 72 2.75 -8.55 32.08
N GLY A 73 1.75 -9.15 32.76
CA GLY A 73 0.96 -10.25 32.21
C GLY A 73 0.27 -9.89 30.89
N LYS A 74 -0.50 -8.78 30.89
CA LYS A 74 -1.17 -8.28 29.69
C LYS A 74 -0.20 -8.01 28.53
N PHE A 75 0.97 -7.45 28.83
CA PHE A 75 1.99 -7.20 27.82
C PHE A 75 2.52 -8.50 27.20
N ARG A 76 2.74 -9.55 28.00
CA ARG A 76 3.14 -10.87 27.48
C ARG A 76 2.06 -11.46 26.58
N ASP A 77 0.79 -11.37 26.98
CA ASP A 77 -0.33 -11.88 26.19
C ASP A 77 -0.45 -11.12 24.86
N GLN A 78 -0.38 -9.78 24.90
CA GLN A 78 -0.36 -8.95 23.70
C GLN A 78 0.82 -9.29 22.79
N LYS A 79 2.02 -9.49 23.35
CA LYS A 79 3.20 -9.91 22.59
C LYS A 79 2.98 -11.25 21.90
N ALA A 80 2.35 -12.22 22.56
CA ALA A 80 2.04 -13.51 21.98
C ALA A 80 1.03 -13.39 20.81
N GLU A 81 0.00 -12.56 20.96
CA GLU A 81 -0.95 -12.28 19.87
C GLU A 81 -0.28 -11.56 18.68
N MET A 82 0.60 -10.59 18.95
CA MET A 82 1.34 -9.91 17.87
C MET A 82 2.25 -10.87 17.10
N LEU A 83 2.86 -11.85 17.77
CA LEU A 83 3.67 -12.86 17.08
C LEU A 83 2.84 -13.71 16.11
N LYS A 84 1.59 -14.06 16.46
CA LYS A 84 0.68 -14.76 15.53
C LYS A 84 0.41 -13.92 14.28
N LEU A 85 0.23 -12.60 14.43
CA LEU A 85 0.04 -11.70 13.29
C LEU A 85 1.29 -11.63 12.41
N VAL A 86 2.49 -11.66 13.00
CA VAL A 86 3.74 -11.68 12.23
C VAL A 86 3.82 -12.93 11.34
N ASP A 87 3.47 -14.10 11.88
CA ASP A 87 3.47 -15.35 11.11
C ASP A 87 2.43 -15.33 9.99
N LEU A 88 1.24 -14.79 10.24
CA LEU A 88 0.20 -14.60 9.22
C LEU A 88 0.67 -13.66 8.10
N VAL A 89 1.31 -12.54 8.44
CA VAL A 89 1.86 -11.59 7.46
C VAL A 89 2.98 -12.25 6.65
N ARG A 90 3.84 -13.06 7.28
CA ARG A 90 4.89 -13.80 6.58
C ARG A 90 4.31 -14.81 5.60
N ALA A 91 3.30 -15.58 6.01
CA ALA A 91 2.60 -16.52 5.14
C ALA A 91 1.94 -15.80 3.96
N ALA A 92 1.25 -14.68 4.22
CA ALA A 92 0.63 -13.86 3.17
C ALA A 92 1.65 -13.31 2.18
N ARG A 93 2.84 -12.89 2.62
CA ARG A 93 3.93 -12.44 1.74
C ARG A 93 4.44 -13.56 0.83
N ILE A 94 4.62 -14.77 1.36
CA ILE A 94 5.06 -15.93 0.58
C ILE A 94 4.02 -16.27 -0.49
N GLU A 95 2.74 -16.29 -0.11
CA GLU A 95 1.64 -16.56 -1.04
C GLU A 95 1.51 -15.47 -2.11
N ALA A 96 1.64 -14.20 -1.74
CA ALA A 96 1.66 -13.09 -2.69
C ALA A 96 2.82 -13.22 -3.69
N ALA A 97 4.04 -13.52 -3.22
CA ALA A 97 5.19 -13.75 -4.08
C ALA A 97 4.99 -14.93 -5.04
N ARG A 98 4.33 -16.01 -4.57
CA ARG A 98 4.00 -17.16 -5.42
C ARG A 98 3.04 -16.80 -6.54
N ARG A 99 2.00 -16.02 -6.22
CA ARG A 99 1.02 -15.53 -7.21
C ARG A 99 1.66 -14.59 -8.21
N ASP A 100 2.53 -13.70 -7.73
CA ASP A 100 3.29 -12.79 -8.59
C ASP A 100 4.17 -13.56 -9.58
N GLN A 101 4.91 -14.57 -9.10
CA GLN A 101 5.72 -15.43 -9.96
C GLN A 101 4.88 -16.19 -11.00
N ALA A 102 3.71 -16.71 -10.61
CA ALA A 102 2.79 -17.38 -11.53
C ALA A 102 2.25 -16.42 -12.60
N ASN A 103 1.94 -15.19 -12.20
CA ASN A 103 1.46 -14.15 -13.11
C ASN A 103 2.56 -13.68 -14.08
N ILE A 104 3.80 -13.50 -13.62
CA ILE A 104 4.95 -13.22 -14.49
C ILE A 104 5.11 -14.33 -15.55
N ALA A 105 5.03 -15.60 -15.14
CA ALA A 105 5.11 -16.72 -16.06
C ALA A 105 3.92 -16.80 -17.05
N ARG A 106 2.73 -16.33 -16.66
CA ARG A 106 1.58 -16.19 -17.57
C ARG A 106 1.83 -15.09 -18.60
N VAL A 107 2.16 -13.89 -18.15
CA VAL A 107 2.45 -12.73 -19.01
C VAL A 107 3.56 -13.07 -20.01
N GLN A 108 4.63 -13.73 -19.57
CA GLN A 108 5.71 -14.16 -20.45
C GLN A 108 5.22 -15.12 -21.53
N ARG A 109 4.37 -16.12 -21.19
CA ARG A 109 3.82 -17.06 -22.18
C ARG A 109 2.91 -16.37 -23.20
N GLU A 110 2.07 -15.44 -22.74
CA GLU A 110 1.20 -14.65 -23.63
C GLU A 110 2.03 -13.76 -24.56
N TRP A 111 3.07 -13.13 -24.03
CA TRP A 111 4.00 -12.33 -24.82
C TRP A 111 4.72 -13.17 -25.89
N ASP A 112 5.28 -14.32 -25.51
CA ASP A 112 5.99 -15.19 -26.43
C ASP A 112 5.06 -15.75 -27.53
N ALA A 113 3.81 -16.06 -27.18
CA ALA A 113 2.79 -16.49 -28.14
C ALA A 113 2.46 -15.37 -29.15
N ASN A 114 2.18 -14.16 -28.67
CA ASN A 114 1.91 -13.00 -29.51
C ASN A 114 3.08 -12.67 -30.44
N LEU A 115 4.31 -12.68 -29.91
CA LEU A 115 5.51 -12.41 -30.69
C LEU A 115 5.73 -13.47 -31.78
N SER A 116 5.46 -14.75 -31.47
CA SER A 116 5.53 -15.82 -32.45
C SER A 116 4.53 -15.58 -33.58
N GLU A 117 3.28 -15.24 -33.26
CA GLU A 117 2.23 -14.98 -34.26
C GLU A 117 2.60 -13.81 -35.18
N VAL A 118 3.02 -12.68 -34.60
CA VAL A 118 3.46 -11.51 -35.38
C VAL A 118 4.67 -11.84 -36.26
N LYS A 119 5.63 -12.62 -35.75
CA LYS A 119 6.79 -13.02 -36.56
C LYS A 119 6.39 -13.87 -37.77
N HIS A 120 5.45 -14.81 -37.60
CA HIS A 120 4.94 -15.62 -38.71
C HIS A 120 4.19 -14.74 -39.72
N GLY A 121 3.33 -13.83 -39.24
CA GLY A 121 2.65 -12.85 -40.08
C GLY A 121 3.63 -12.00 -40.89
N TYR A 122 4.64 -11.43 -40.24
CA TYR A 122 5.70 -10.65 -40.88
C TYR A 122 6.39 -11.41 -42.00
N THR A 123 6.73 -12.69 -41.80
CA THR A 123 7.40 -13.48 -42.84
C THR A 123 6.52 -13.76 -44.03
N ALA A 124 5.22 -13.99 -43.82
CA ALA A 124 4.25 -14.20 -44.89
C ALA A 124 4.01 -12.90 -45.67
N ASP A 125 3.69 -11.82 -44.97
CA ASP A 125 3.40 -10.51 -45.57
C ASP A 125 4.62 -9.94 -46.29
N LEU A 126 5.83 -10.18 -45.79
CA LEU A 126 7.06 -9.78 -46.48
C LEU A 126 7.25 -10.55 -47.79
N ALA A 127 6.93 -11.83 -47.82
CA ALA A 127 7.00 -12.64 -49.03
C ALA A 127 5.97 -12.15 -50.07
N ASP A 128 4.74 -11.89 -49.64
CA ASP A 128 3.66 -11.38 -50.49
C ASP A 128 3.97 -9.97 -51.00
N ALA A 129 4.47 -9.08 -50.15
CA ALA A 129 4.87 -7.72 -50.53
C ALA A 129 6.03 -7.74 -51.53
N ARG A 130 7.01 -8.64 -51.35
CA ARG A 130 8.10 -8.85 -52.33
C ARG A 130 7.57 -9.40 -53.65
N ALA A 131 6.64 -10.35 -53.63
CA ALA A 131 6.02 -10.89 -54.83
C ALA A 131 5.22 -9.81 -55.59
N ALA A 132 4.46 -8.98 -54.86
CA ALA A 132 3.71 -7.86 -55.42
C ALA A 132 4.64 -6.79 -56.01
N LEU A 133 5.73 -6.45 -55.32
CA LEU A 133 6.76 -5.53 -55.84
C LEU A 133 7.40 -6.08 -57.12
N ALA A 134 7.76 -7.38 -57.13
CA ALA A 134 8.34 -8.02 -58.30
C ALA A 134 7.37 -8.07 -59.50
N GLU A 135 6.08 -8.32 -59.25
CA GLU A 135 5.03 -8.25 -60.27
C GLU A 135 4.87 -6.82 -60.79
N TRP A 136 4.82 -5.83 -59.90
CA TRP A 136 4.73 -4.42 -60.27
C TRP A 136 5.93 -3.98 -61.13
N MET A 137 7.15 -4.36 -60.76
CA MET A 137 8.35 -4.09 -61.56
C MET A 137 8.30 -4.78 -62.94
N ARG A 138 7.76 -6.00 -63.04
CA ARG A 138 7.58 -6.72 -64.30
C ARG A 138 6.53 -6.06 -65.21
N GLN A 139 5.39 -5.66 -64.65
CA GLN A 139 4.32 -4.98 -65.39
C GLN A 139 4.69 -3.53 -65.77
N GLY A 140 5.50 -2.86 -64.97
CA GLY A 140 6.11 -1.56 -65.31
C GLY A 140 7.09 -1.62 -66.48
N GLY A 141 7.61 -2.81 -66.81
CA GLY A 141 8.42 -3.09 -68.00
C GLY A 141 7.63 -3.50 -69.25
N GLY A 142 6.33 -3.77 -69.14
CA GLY A 142 5.50 -4.21 -70.26
C GLY A 142 4.01 -4.16 -69.95
N ALA A 143 3.29 -3.31 -70.70
CA ALA A 143 1.84 -3.31 -70.92
C ALA A 143 0.93 -3.78 -69.76
N ARG A 144 0.29 -2.80 -69.12
CA ARG A 144 -0.91 -2.88 -68.27
C ARG A 144 -1.90 -4.00 -68.65
N PRO A 145 -2.36 -4.83 -67.70
CA PRO A 145 -3.70 -5.39 -67.72
C PRO A 145 -4.69 -4.45 -67.01
N ALA A 146 -5.88 -4.33 -67.61
CA ALA A 146 -7.00 -3.55 -67.14
C ALA A 146 -7.83 -4.29 -66.07
N GLY A 147 -8.34 -3.54 -65.08
CA GLY A 147 -9.35 -3.97 -64.11
C GLY A 147 -8.75 -4.43 -62.78
N ALA A 148 -9.06 -3.88 -61.60
CA ALA A 148 -10.26 -3.17 -61.17
C ALA A 148 -9.92 -1.81 -60.52
N ALA A 149 -10.75 -0.82 -60.85
CA ALA A 149 -10.74 0.49 -60.23
C ALA A 149 -11.51 0.46 -58.90
N GLY A 150 -10.78 0.66 -57.80
CA GLY A 150 -11.17 1.65 -56.79
C GLY A 150 -10.35 2.91 -57.09
N ARG A 151 -11.03 4.01 -57.45
CA ARG A 151 -10.45 5.30 -57.90
C ARG A 151 -9.35 5.82 -56.97
N VAL A 152 -8.23 6.28 -57.53
CA VAL A 152 -7.81 7.71 -57.60
C VAL A 152 -6.96 7.89 -58.87
N ALA A 153 -7.04 9.09 -59.45
CA ALA A 153 -6.71 9.49 -60.81
C ALA A 153 -5.27 9.20 -61.30
N ASP A 154 -5.24 8.60 -62.49
CA ASP A 154 -4.48 9.00 -63.68
C ASP A 154 -3.29 9.97 -63.49
N ALA A 155 -2.09 9.41 -63.48
CA ALA A 155 -0.91 10.07 -64.04
C ALA A 155 -0.14 9.01 -64.82
N CYS A 156 -0.21 9.10 -66.15
CA CYS A 156 0.56 8.28 -67.08
C CYS A 156 2.06 8.41 -66.76
N LEU A 157 2.72 7.32 -66.38
CA LEU A 157 4.18 7.28 -66.29
C LEU A 157 4.72 6.21 -67.24
N SER A 158 5.63 6.69 -68.10
CA SER A 158 6.34 5.97 -69.16
C SER A 158 7.28 4.89 -68.61
N PRO A 159 7.68 3.91 -69.44
CA PRO A 159 8.51 2.77 -69.03
C PRO A 159 9.88 3.22 -68.53
N VAL A 160 10.38 2.52 -67.51
CA VAL A 160 11.63 2.83 -66.78
C VAL A 160 12.87 2.75 -67.69
N PRO A 161 13.58 3.87 -67.95
CA PRO A 161 14.91 3.86 -68.53
C PRO A 161 15.99 3.85 -67.42
N ALA A 162 17.14 3.23 -67.72
CA ALA A 162 18.30 3.15 -66.81
C ALA A 162 18.84 4.53 -66.36
N LEU A 163 19.34 4.61 -65.11
CA LEU A 163 19.53 5.86 -64.37
C LEU A 163 20.88 6.58 -64.51
N SER A 164 20.80 7.91 -64.42
CA SER A 164 21.89 8.89 -64.20
C SER A 164 21.93 9.29 -62.71
N THR A 165 23.14 9.40 -62.14
CA THR A 165 23.43 9.55 -60.70
C THR A 165 23.44 11.00 -60.16
N GLY A 166 22.74 11.95 -60.81
CA GLY A 166 22.79 13.39 -60.48
C GLY A 166 21.52 14.00 -59.86
N ALA A 167 21.63 15.20 -59.28
CA ALA A 167 20.51 15.96 -58.71
C ALA A 167 19.41 16.26 -59.75
N LEU A 168 18.15 16.02 -59.37
CA LEU A 168 16.98 16.13 -60.25
C LEU A 168 16.74 17.57 -60.72
N ARG A 169 16.56 17.75 -62.03
CA ARG A 169 16.20 19.03 -62.65
C ARG A 169 14.69 19.32 -62.48
N PRO A 170 14.27 20.60 -62.44
CA PRO A 170 12.85 20.96 -62.43
C PRO A 170 12.11 20.34 -63.63
N GLY A 171 11.01 19.64 -63.37
CA GLY A 171 10.26 18.91 -64.39
C GLY A 171 10.71 17.47 -64.64
N HIS A 172 11.59 16.90 -63.80
CA HIS A 172 11.89 15.46 -63.78
C HIS A 172 11.40 14.82 -62.48
N THR A 173 10.75 13.67 -62.60
CA THR A 173 10.31 12.85 -61.46
C THR A 173 11.50 12.11 -60.86
N ALA A 174 11.62 12.11 -59.53
CA ALA A 174 12.55 11.23 -58.83
C ALA A 174 12.22 9.78 -59.18
N THR A 175 13.09 9.15 -59.94
CA THR A 175 13.02 7.74 -60.31
C THR A 175 13.53 6.90 -59.15
N LEU A 176 12.65 6.10 -58.56
CA LEU A 176 12.97 5.15 -57.49
C LEU A 176 13.81 4.00 -58.05
N ASP A 177 14.95 3.70 -57.44
CA ASP A 177 15.72 2.49 -57.73
C ASP A 177 15.00 1.25 -57.17
N GLY A 178 15.19 0.08 -57.79
CA GLY A 178 14.61 -1.18 -57.33
C GLY A 178 15.07 -1.55 -55.91
N GLU A 179 16.33 -1.27 -55.57
CA GLU A 179 16.85 -1.45 -54.21
C GLU A 179 16.17 -0.51 -53.20
N GLN A 180 15.86 0.73 -53.60
CA GLN A 180 15.15 1.68 -52.76
C GLN A 180 13.68 1.27 -52.57
N ALA A 181 13.04 0.75 -53.62
CA ALA A 181 11.68 0.23 -53.56
C ALA A 181 11.58 -1.00 -52.65
N GLU A 182 12.55 -1.92 -52.73
CA GLU A 182 12.63 -3.06 -51.83
C GLU A 182 12.89 -2.60 -50.39
N ALA A 183 13.83 -1.69 -50.16
CA ALA A 183 14.14 -1.17 -48.82
C ALA A 183 12.92 -0.50 -48.18
N VAL A 184 12.16 0.31 -48.93
CA VAL A 184 10.92 0.92 -48.45
C VAL A 184 9.88 -0.15 -48.15
N THR A 185 9.70 -1.14 -49.02
CA THR A 185 8.73 -2.24 -48.82
C THR A 185 9.04 -3.03 -47.55
N VAL A 186 10.29 -3.45 -47.37
CA VAL A 186 10.75 -4.17 -46.16
C VAL A 186 10.53 -3.33 -44.92
N ASN A 187 10.88 -2.03 -44.96
CA ASN A 187 10.74 -1.14 -43.82
C ASN A 187 9.28 -0.87 -43.45
N THR A 188 8.39 -0.71 -44.44
CA THR A 188 6.95 -0.53 -44.20
C THR A 188 6.35 -1.76 -43.53
N VAL A 189 6.53 -2.95 -44.10
CA VAL A 189 6.02 -4.21 -43.52
C VAL A 189 6.60 -4.42 -42.13
N ARG A 190 7.90 -4.15 -41.94
CA ARG A 190 8.52 -4.24 -40.62
C ARG A 190 7.90 -3.28 -39.60
N LEU A 191 7.62 -2.04 -39.99
CA LEU A 191 7.06 -1.04 -39.09
C LEU A 191 5.62 -1.40 -38.69
N GLU A 192 4.80 -1.85 -39.64
CA GLU A 192 3.43 -2.31 -39.38
C GLU A 192 3.39 -3.45 -38.37
N HIS A 193 4.23 -4.47 -38.57
CA HIS A 193 4.33 -5.61 -37.63
C HIS A 193 4.92 -5.23 -36.27
N LEU A 194 5.82 -4.24 -36.21
CA LEU A 194 6.30 -3.70 -34.93
C LEU A 194 5.20 -2.95 -34.17
N ILE A 195 4.35 -2.20 -34.89
CA ILE A 195 3.20 -1.51 -34.30
C ILE A 195 2.18 -2.53 -33.78
N ASP A 196 1.88 -3.59 -34.54
CA ASP A 196 1.00 -4.68 -34.10
C ASP A 196 1.58 -5.40 -32.87
N ALA A 197 2.86 -5.77 -32.89
CA ALA A 197 3.54 -6.36 -31.74
C ALA A 197 3.43 -5.48 -30.49
N TRP A 198 3.63 -4.17 -30.64
CA TRP A 198 3.52 -3.23 -29.53
C TRP A 198 2.09 -3.09 -29.02
N GLY A 199 1.10 -3.03 -29.91
CA GLY A 199 -0.32 -3.01 -29.55
C GLY A 199 -0.75 -4.26 -28.77
N ARG A 200 -0.33 -5.43 -29.24
CA ARG A 200 -0.57 -6.71 -28.53
C ARG A 200 0.15 -6.75 -27.18
N ALA A 201 1.37 -6.25 -27.09
CA ALA A 201 2.10 -6.14 -25.82
C ALA A 201 1.32 -5.30 -24.81
N ALA A 202 0.85 -4.13 -25.23
CA ALA A 202 0.15 -3.18 -24.38
C ALA A 202 -1.23 -3.69 -23.94
N SER A 203 -1.81 -4.65 -24.66
CA SER A 203 -3.09 -5.27 -24.33
C SER A 203 -3.01 -6.34 -23.25
N ILE A 204 -1.79 -6.84 -22.94
CA ILE A 204 -1.60 -7.83 -21.87
C ILE A 204 -1.76 -7.11 -20.53
N ASP A 205 -2.85 -7.41 -19.81
CA ASP A 205 -3.07 -6.87 -18.48
C ASP A 205 -2.16 -7.58 -17.46
N PRO A 206 -1.16 -6.89 -16.86
CA PRO A 206 -0.30 -7.47 -15.85
C PRO A 206 -1.03 -7.70 -14.52
N ASN A 207 -2.23 -7.16 -14.32
CA ASN A 207 -3.02 -7.33 -13.10
C ASN A 207 -4.18 -8.31 -13.26
N ALA A 208 -4.35 -8.91 -14.43
CA ALA A 208 -5.38 -9.91 -14.65
C ALA A 208 -5.18 -11.09 -13.69
N GLN A 209 -6.25 -11.49 -13.02
CA GLN A 209 -6.21 -12.67 -12.15
C GLN A 209 -6.06 -13.93 -13.03
N PRO A 210 -5.25 -14.92 -12.60
CA PRO A 210 -5.11 -16.19 -13.31
C PRO A 210 -6.41 -17.01 -13.32
#